data_AF-A0AAV7QRC6-F1
#
_entry.id   AF-A0AAV7QRC6-F1
#
_cell.length_a   1.000
_cell.length_b   1.000
_cell.length_c   1.000
_cell.angle_alpha   90.00
_cell.angle_beta   90.00
_cell.angle_gamma   90.00
#
_symmetry.space_group_name_H-M   'P 1'
#
loop_
_entity.id
_entity.type
_entity.pdbx_description
1 polymer ?
#
loop_
_entity_poly.entity_id
_entity_poly.type
_entity_poly.pdbx_seq_one_letter_code
_entity_poly.pdbx_strand_id
1 'polypeptide(L)'
;MHVTCALAVLLLLLEEGCLIDAEPVVSRPENMARSNWCSEHRTLHRRIDAVEEKVEKTIEHLYSEVKTLMDTMANPAWYPPADTSNPAIDIFEEDSR
;
A
#
# COMPACT_ATOMS: atom_id res chain seq x y z
N MET A 1 -0.85 17.22 -0.27
CA MET A 1 0.13 16.36 0.46
C MET A 1 1.21 15.77 -0.46
N HIS A 2 0.97 15.59 -1.77
CA HIS A 2 2.02 15.13 -2.70
C HIS A 2 3.13 16.16 -2.96
N VAL A 3 2.78 17.44 -3.13
CA VAL A 3 3.75 18.51 -3.44
C VAL A 3 4.71 18.78 -2.29
N THR A 4 4.23 18.71 -1.05
CA THR A 4 5.04 18.87 0.17
C THR A 4 5.99 17.69 0.37
N CYS A 5 5.58 16.49 -0.04
CA CYS A 5 6.42 15.29 0.03
C CYS A 5 7.52 15.33 -1.04
N ALA A 6 7.18 15.72 -2.27
CA ALA A 6 8.15 15.92 -3.35
C ALA A 6 9.20 17.00 -3.00
N LEU A 7 8.77 18.11 -2.38
CA LEU A 7 9.67 19.16 -1.89
C LEU A 7 10.60 18.68 -0.78
N ALA A 8 10.09 17.91 0.18
CA ALA A 8 10.91 17.35 1.25
C ALA A 8 11.97 16.38 0.71
N VAL A 9 11.60 15.53 -0.26
CA VAL A 9 12.54 14.61 -0.93
C VAL A 9 13.59 15.38 -1.72
N LEU A 10 13.20 16.45 -2.43
CA LEU A 10 14.15 17.29 -3.16
C LEU A 10 15.16 17.97 -2.23
N LEU A 11 14.70 18.42 -1.06
CA LEU A 11 15.57 19.06 -0.05
C LEU A 11 16.55 18.08 0.59
N LEU A 12 16.11 16.85 0.87
CA LEU A 12 16.99 15.78 1.38
C LEU A 12 18.10 15.43 0.37
N LEU A 13 17.76 15.36 -0.91
CA LEU A 13 18.73 15.13 -1.99
C LEU A 13 19.73 16.29 -2.17
N LEU A 14 19.33 17.51 -1.79
CA LEU A 14 20.17 18.71 -1.88
C LEU A 14 21.22 18.75 -0.76
N GLU A 15 20.85 18.32 0.44
CA GLU A 15 21.72 18.30 1.63
C GLU A 15 22.90 17.31 1.45
N GLU A 16 22.74 16.33 0.56
CA GLU A 16 23.73 15.29 0.22
C GLU A 16 24.61 15.65 -1.01
N GLY A 17 24.47 16.87 -1.56
CA GLY A 17 25.52 17.52 -2.35
C GLY A 17 25.72 17.04 -3.80
N CYS A 18 24.66 16.69 -4.52
CA CYS A 18 24.77 16.28 -5.93
C CYS A 18 24.55 17.40 -6.97
N LEU A 19 24.29 18.63 -6.55
CA LEU A 19 24.06 19.74 -7.46
C LEU A 19 25.09 20.84 -7.23
N ILE A 20 26.16 20.82 -8.03
CA ILE A 20 26.85 21.94 -8.70
C ILE A 20 28.18 21.38 -9.21
N ASP A 21 28.25 21.14 -10.53
CA ASP A 21 29.49 20.99 -11.27
C ASP A 21 29.76 22.30 -12.02
N ALA A 22 30.79 23.01 -11.57
CA ALA A 22 31.46 24.11 -12.30
C ALA A 22 32.90 24.28 -11.75
N GLU A 23 33.74 23.25 -11.96
CA GLU A 23 35.21 23.31 -12.25
C GLU A 23 36.22 23.87 -11.18
N PRO A 24 37.55 23.57 -11.22
CA PRO A 24 38.22 22.26 -11.16
C PRO A 24 39.34 22.14 -10.08
N VAL A 25 39.91 20.93 -9.98
CA VAL A 25 41.20 20.52 -9.38
C VAL A 25 41.34 20.57 -7.84
N VAL A 26 41.23 19.39 -7.21
CA VAL A 26 42.33 18.76 -6.44
C VAL A 26 42.10 17.24 -6.51
N SER A 27 43.09 16.50 -7.01
CA SER A 27 43.11 15.03 -6.98
C SER A 27 43.29 14.52 -5.55
N ARG A 28 42.17 14.27 -4.86
CA ARG A 28 42.10 13.48 -3.63
C ARG A 28 41.52 12.11 -3.97
N PRO A 29 41.91 11.01 -3.30
CA PRO A 29 41.25 9.71 -3.46
C PRO A 29 39.84 9.73 -2.83
N GLU A 30 38.97 10.64 -3.27
CA GLU A 30 37.56 10.77 -2.88
C GLU A 30 36.63 10.06 -3.86
N ASN A 31 37.17 9.57 -4.98
CA ASN A 31 36.43 8.88 -6.03
C ASN A 31 35.80 7.57 -5.52
N MET A 32 36.50 6.81 -4.68
CA MET A 32 36.08 5.46 -4.30
C MET A 32 34.92 5.51 -3.30
N ALA A 33 35.01 6.39 -2.31
CA ALA A 33 33.92 6.66 -1.37
C ALA A 33 32.70 7.22 -2.12
N ARG A 34 32.84 8.25 -2.95
CA ARG A 34 31.70 8.81 -3.70
C ARG A 34 31.03 7.79 -4.65
N SER A 35 31.81 6.93 -5.30
CA SER A 35 31.25 5.87 -6.16
C SER A 35 30.43 4.84 -5.36
N ASN A 36 30.84 4.54 -4.12
CA ASN A 36 30.12 3.63 -3.23
C ASN A 36 28.77 4.21 -2.79
N TRP A 37 28.71 5.52 -2.54
CA TRP A 37 27.47 6.22 -2.18
C TRP A 37 26.47 6.23 -3.34
N CYS A 38 26.93 6.45 -4.58
CA CYS A 38 26.05 6.35 -5.76
C CYS A 38 25.55 4.92 -6.02
N SER A 39 26.31 3.87 -5.67
CA SER A 39 25.81 2.49 -5.74
C SER A 39 24.85 2.14 -4.61
N GLU A 40 25.09 2.62 -3.41
CA GLU A 40 24.20 2.43 -2.26
C GLU A 40 22.85 3.12 -2.48
N HIS A 41 22.86 4.36 -2.96
CA HIS A 41 21.64 5.11 -3.30
C HIS A 41 20.81 4.41 -4.39
N ARG A 42 21.46 3.91 -5.44
CA ARG A 42 20.78 3.11 -6.48
C ARG A 42 20.21 1.81 -5.93
N THR A 43 20.88 1.18 -4.98
CA THR A 43 20.39 -0.04 -4.33
C THR A 43 19.17 0.27 -3.45
N LEU A 44 19.19 1.39 -2.73
CA LEU A 44 18.06 1.87 -1.94
C LEU A 44 16.84 2.15 -2.83
N HIS A 45 17.01 2.90 -3.93
CA HIS A 45 15.90 3.15 -4.87
C HIS A 45 15.30 1.86 -5.43
N ARG A 46 16.12 0.91 -5.90
CA ARG A 46 15.59 -0.39 -6.37
C ARG A 46 14.79 -1.15 -5.32
N ARG A 47 15.17 -1.03 -4.04
CA ARG A 47 14.42 -1.65 -2.93
C ARG A 47 13.10 -0.92 -2.69
N ILE A 48 13.07 0.39 -2.84
CA ILE A 48 11.84 1.20 -2.76
C ILE A 48 10.91 0.82 -3.91
N ASP A 49 11.42 0.77 -5.16
CA ASP A 49 10.64 0.38 -6.34
C ASP A 49 10.01 -1.02 -6.15
N ALA A 50 10.78 -1.99 -5.63
CA ALA A 50 10.27 -3.33 -5.36
C ALA A 50 9.21 -3.36 -4.24
N VAL A 51 9.31 -2.47 -3.25
CA VAL A 51 8.29 -2.33 -2.20
C VAL A 51 7.04 -1.68 -2.76
N GLU A 52 7.16 -0.64 -3.56
CA GLU A 52 6.05 0.04 -4.23
C GLU A 52 5.26 -0.94 -5.11
N GLU A 53 5.96 -1.68 -5.99
CA GLU A 53 5.35 -2.71 -6.83
C GLU A 53 4.63 -3.78 -6.00
N LYS A 54 5.23 -4.23 -4.90
CA LYS A 54 4.61 -5.24 -4.02
C LYS A 54 3.36 -4.69 -3.34
N VAL A 55 3.37 -3.42 -2.93
CA VAL A 55 2.22 -2.76 -2.31
C VAL A 55 1.09 -2.64 -3.33
N GLU A 56 1.36 -2.15 -4.54
CA GLU A 56 0.37 -2.05 -5.61
C GLU A 56 -0.28 -3.41 -5.93
N LYS A 57 0.54 -4.45 -6.15
CA LYS A 57 0.04 -5.81 -6.43
C LYS A 57 -0.81 -6.38 -5.28
N THR A 58 -0.41 -6.12 -4.04
CA THR A 58 -1.17 -6.57 -2.87
C THR A 58 -2.53 -5.88 -2.80
N ILE A 59 -2.58 -4.59 -3.10
CA ILE A 59 -3.84 -3.82 -3.12
C ILE A 59 -4.77 -4.34 -4.22
N GLU A 60 -4.25 -4.53 -5.44
CA GLU A 60 -5.04 -5.08 -6.56
C GLU A 60 -5.58 -6.48 -6.24
N HIS A 61 -4.74 -7.34 -5.68
CA HIS A 61 -5.13 -8.68 -5.28
C HIS A 61 -6.24 -8.64 -4.22
N LEU A 62 -6.06 -7.87 -3.14
CA LEU A 62 -7.06 -7.74 -2.08
C LEU A 62 -8.39 -7.19 -2.63
N TYR A 63 -8.34 -6.21 -3.52
CA TYR A 63 -9.54 -5.67 -4.18
C TYR A 63 -10.27 -6.77 -4.97
N SER A 64 -9.54 -7.59 -5.71
CA SER A 64 -10.11 -8.71 -6.46
C SER A 64 -10.74 -9.78 -5.56
N GLU A 65 -10.12 -10.09 -4.42
CA GLU A 65 -10.65 -11.03 -3.44
C GLU A 65 -11.93 -10.51 -2.79
N VAL A 66 -11.94 -9.24 -2.37
CA VAL A 66 -13.13 -8.60 -1.80
C VAL A 66 -14.28 -8.61 -2.79
N LYS A 67 -14.01 -8.25 -4.05
CA LYS A 67 -15.03 -8.29 -5.12
C LYS A 67 -15.57 -9.70 -5.32
N THR A 68 -14.69 -10.70 -5.40
CA THR A 68 -15.08 -12.10 -5.56
C THR A 68 -15.93 -12.60 -4.39
N LEU A 69 -15.58 -12.20 -3.16
CA LEU A 69 -16.35 -12.53 -1.96
C LEU A 69 -17.74 -11.90 -1.99
N MET A 70 -17.83 -10.63 -2.40
CA MET A 70 -19.10 -9.92 -2.56
C MET A 70 -19.99 -10.56 -3.64
N ASP A 71 -19.43 -10.92 -4.79
CA ASP A 71 -20.15 -11.60 -5.86
C ASP A 71 -20.67 -12.98 -5.40
N THR A 72 -19.89 -13.67 -4.55
CA THR A 72 -20.27 -14.97 -3.98
C THR A 72 -21.45 -14.84 -3.01
N MET A 73 -21.45 -13.85 -2.11
CA MET A 73 -22.57 -13.65 -1.17
C MET A 73 -23.83 -13.10 -1.85
N ALA A 74 -23.68 -12.38 -2.97
CA ALA A 74 -24.80 -11.91 -3.77
C ALA A 74 -25.52 -13.06 -4.50
N ASN A 75 -24.89 -14.24 -4.59
CA ASN A 75 -25.54 -15.42 -5.13
C ASN A 75 -26.67 -15.87 -4.18
N PRO A 76 -27.94 -15.88 -4.62
CA PRO A 76 -29.10 -16.24 -3.79
C PRO A 76 -29.05 -17.68 -3.24
N ALA A 77 -28.11 -18.51 -3.68
CA ALA A 77 -27.83 -19.82 -3.10
C ALA A 77 -27.20 -19.78 -1.69
N TRP A 78 -26.70 -18.62 -1.24
CA TRP A 78 -26.09 -18.46 0.09
C TRP A 78 -27.12 -18.36 1.22
N TYR A 79 -28.33 -17.90 0.93
CA TYR A 79 -29.40 -17.88 1.91
C TYR A 79 -30.07 -19.27 1.93
N PRO A 80 -30.13 -19.97 3.09
CA PRO A 80 -31.03 -21.11 3.19
C PRO A 80 -32.44 -20.62 2.83
N PRO A 81 -33.25 -21.41 2.10
CA PRO A 81 -34.64 -21.05 1.87
C PRO A 81 -35.25 -20.73 3.24
N ALA A 82 -35.87 -19.55 3.36
CA ALA A 82 -36.52 -19.16 4.60
C ALA A 82 -37.50 -20.27 4.97
N ASP A 83 -37.21 -21.01 6.05
CA ASP A 83 -38.09 -22.08 6.52
C ASP A 83 -39.45 -21.47 6.80
N THR A 84 -40.43 -21.77 5.93
CA THR A 84 -41.84 -21.37 6.08
C THR A 84 -42.54 -22.10 7.22
N SER A 85 -41.79 -22.77 8.09
CA SER A 85 -42.26 -23.63 9.17
C SER A 85 -41.82 -23.12 10.55
N ASN A 86 -41.62 -21.80 10.71
CA ASN A 86 -41.50 -21.23 12.05
C ASN A 86 -42.87 -20.71 12.49
N PRO A 87 -43.68 -21.48 13.25
CA PRO A 87 -44.86 -20.91 13.89
C PRO A 87 -44.36 -19.83 14.84
N ALA A 88 -44.82 -18.60 14.64
CA ALA A 88 -44.54 -17.52 15.57
C ALA A 88 -45.08 -17.93 16.94
N ILE A 89 -44.19 -18.31 17.87
CA ILE A 89 -44.56 -18.54 19.26
C ILE A 89 -44.86 -17.16 19.82
N ASP A 90 -46.15 -16.85 20.00
CA ASP A 90 -46.60 -15.65 20.68
C ASP A 90 -46.37 -15.84 22.19
N ILE A 91 -45.42 -15.10 22.75
CA ILE A 91 -44.97 -15.21 24.15
C ILE A 91 -45.86 -14.33 25.07
N PHE A 92 -46.87 -13.64 24.52
CA PHE A 92 -47.72 -12.71 25.28
C PHE A 92 -49.14 -13.21 25.53
N GLU A 93 -49.49 -14.44 25.15
CA GLU A 93 -50.87 -14.92 25.20
C GLU A 93 -51.31 -15.45 26.59
N GLU A 94 -50.41 -15.51 27.58
CA GLU A 94 -50.67 -16.14 28.88
C GLU A 94 -50.60 -15.15 30.07
N ASP A 95 -51.35 -14.04 30.00
CA ASP A 95 -51.68 -13.23 31.19
C ASP A 95 -53.02 -12.49 31.08
N SER A 96 -54.06 -13.18 30.61
CA SER A 96 -55.43 -12.66 30.66
C SER A 96 -56.42 -13.73 31.11
N ARG A 97 -56.42 -14.05 32.40
CA ARG A 97 -57.58 -14.69 33.05
C ARG A 97 -57.69 -14.40 34.53
#